data_AF-A0A3D4LN45-F1
#
_entry.id   AF-A0A3D4LN45-F1
#
_cell.length_a   1.000
_cell.length_b   1.000
_cell.length_c   1.000
_cell.angle_alpha   90.00
_cell.angle_beta   90.00
_cell.angle_gamma   90.00
#
_symmetry.space_group_name_H-M   'P 1'
#
loop_
_entity.id
_entity.type
_entity.pdbx_description
1 polymer ?
#
loop_
_entity_poly.entity_id
_entity_poly.type
_entity_poly.pdbx_seq_one_letter_code
_entity_poly.pdbx_strand_id
1 'polypeptide(L)' 'LDEIGDMSLPLQAKLLRVLQEREFTSIGSNEKVSLDIRVICATNKDLKLLV' A
#
# COMPACT_ATOMS: atom_id res chain seq x y z
N LEU A 1 2.28 6.75 -6.15
CA LEU A 1 2.26 6.98 -4.69
C LEU A 1 3.47 7.82 -4.37
N ASP A 2 3.23 9.10 -4.10
CA ASP A 2 4.32 10.01 -3.72
C ASP A 2 4.52 9.96 -2.21
N GLU A 3 5.75 10.23 -1.78
CA GLU A 3 6.21 10.15 -0.39
C GLU A 3 5.73 8.90 0.37
N ILE A 4 5.94 7.71 -0.23
CA ILE A 4 5.52 6.44 0.40
C ILE A 4 6.16 6.21 1.79
N GLY A 5 7.31 6.82 2.06
CA GLY A 5 8.00 6.78 3.36
C GLY A 5 7.35 7.61 4.47
N ASP A 6 6.34 8.45 4.16
CA ASP A 6 5.55 9.19 5.16
C ASP A 6 4.27 8.45 5.57
N MET A 7 3.98 7.33 4.91
CA MET A 7 2.82 6.49 5.21
C MET A 7 2.94 5.88 6.62
N SER A 8 1.88 5.92 7.41
CA SER A 8 1.86 5.25 8.72
C SER A 8 2.00 3.73 8.59
N LEU A 9 2.66 3.08 9.54
CA LEU A 9 2.87 1.61 9.52
C LEU A 9 1.57 0.80 9.31
N PRO A 10 0.43 1.14 9.93
CA PRO A 10 -0.82 0.42 9.68
C PRO A 10 -1.29 0.53 8.22
N LEU A 11 -1.06 1.67 7.57
CA LEU A 11 -1.43 1.86 6.18
C LEU A 11 -0.44 1.16 5.23
N GLN A 12 0.85 1.13 5.58
CA GLN A 12 1.84 0.34 4.86
C GLN A 12 1.50 -1.16 4.87
N ALA A 13 1.09 -1.71 6.02
CA ALA A 13 0.66 -3.11 6.13
C ALA A 13 -0.59 -3.41 5.27
N LYS A 14 -1.55 -2.49 5.22
CA LYS A 14 -2.73 -2.61 4.35
C LYS A 14 -2.34 -2.56 2.88
N LEU A 15 -1.46 -1.66 2.48
CA LEU A 15 -0.95 -1.58 1.11
C LEU A 15 -0.22 -2.86 0.71
N LEU A 16 0.63 -3.41 1.60
CA LEU A 16 1.31 -4.67 1.37
C LEU A 16 0.32 -5.81 1.11
N ARG A 17 -0.76 -5.89 1.90
CA ARG A 17 -1.83 -6.88 1.68
C ARG A 17 -2.50 -6.72 0.33
N VAL A 18 -2.78 -5.49 -0.10
CA VAL A 18 -3.35 -5.22 -1.44
C VAL A 18 -2.40 -5.66 -2.55
N LEU A 19 -1.10 -5.41 -2.40
CA LEU A 19 -0.09 -5.82 -3.40
C LEU A 19 0.08 -7.33 -3.49
N GLN A 20 0.00 -8.04 -2.37
CA GLN A 20 0.14 -9.50 -2.29
C GLN A 20 -1.11 -10.23 -2.80
N GLU A 21 -2.27 -9.85 -2.27
CA GLU A 21 -3.54 -10.53 -2.55
C GLU A 21 -4.17 -10.07 -3.87
N ARG A 22 -3.78 -8.89 -4.39
CA ARG A 22 -4.45 -8.22 -5.52
C ARG A 22 -5.95 -8.03 -5.28
N GLU A 23 -6.30 -7.75 -4.04
CA GLU A 23 -7.67 -7.48 -3.59
C GLU A 23 -7.67 -6.38 -2.53
N PHE A 24 -8.75 -5.61 -2.46
CA PHE A 24 -8.99 -4.67 -1.37
C PHE A 24 -10.44 -4.68 -0.92
N THR A 25 -10.69 -4.09 0.26
CA THR A 25 -12.03 -3.86 0.80
C THR A 25 -12.17 -2.38 1.15
N SER A 26 -13.22 -1.75 0.65
CA SER A 26 -13.55 -0.36 0.98
C SER A 26 -13.87 -0.20 2.46
N ILE A 27 -13.57 0.97 3.02
CA ILE A 27 -13.89 1.27 4.43
C ILE A 27 -15.40 1.13 4.65
N GLY A 28 -15.79 0.32 5.64
CA GLY A 28 -17.19 0.05 5.96
C GLY A 28 -17.87 -1.03 5.10
N SER A 29 -17.17 -1.60 4.12
CA SER A 29 -17.65 -2.78 3.37
C SER A 29 -16.99 -4.06 3.91
N ASN A 30 -17.62 -5.20 3.67
CA ASN A 30 -17.03 -6.53 3.85
C ASN A 30 -16.74 -7.22 2.51
N GLU A 31 -17.06 -6.57 1.40
CA GLU A 31 -16.81 -7.11 0.07
C GLU A 31 -15.36 -6.93 -0.35
N LYS A 32 -14.81 -7.94 -0.99
CA LYS A 32 -13.48 -7.88 -1.60
C LYS A 32 -13.63 -7.56 -3.08
N VAL A 33 -12.75 -6.70 -3.57
CA VAL A 33 -12.69 -6.29 -4.96
C VAL A 33 -11.30 -6.62 -5.50
N SER A 34 -11.24 -7.47 -6.53
CA SER A 34 -10.00 -7.81 -7.21
C SER A 34 -9.52 -6.65 -8.09
N LEU A 35 -8.21 -6.50 -8.20
CA LEU A 35 -7.56 -5.42 -8.94
C LEU A 35 -6.40 -5.95 -9.80
N ASP A 36 -6.30 -5.44 -11.02
CA ASP A 36 -5.12 -5.60 -11.87
C ASP A 36 -4.51 -4.21 -12.11
N ILE A 37 -3.52 -3.87 -11.29
CA ILE A 37 -2.86 -2.57 -11.34
C ILE A 37 -1.34 -2.75 -11.21
N ARG A 38 -0.63 -1.80 -11.80
CA ARG A 38 0.80 -1.58 -11.53
C ARG A 38 0.96 -0.39 -10.61
N VAL A 39 1.71 -0.56 -9.53
CA VAL A 39 1.98 0.52 -8.57
C VAL A 39 3.35 1.12 -8.85
N ILE A 40 3.41 2.46 -8.94
CA ILE A 40 4.64 3.25 -9.08
C ILE A 40 4.72 4.18 -7.88
N CYS A 41 5.85 4.13 -7.16
CA CYS A 41 6.07 4.88 -5.93
C CYS A 41 7.31 5.79 -6.02
N ALA A 42 7.28 6.89 -5.27
CA ALA A 42 8.41 7.77 -5.02
C ALA A 42 8.49 8.12 -3.53
N THR A 43 9.68 8.44 -3.04
CA THR A 43 9.89 9.04 -1.71
C THR A 43 11.23 9.75 -1.69
N ASN A 44 11.33 10.81 -0.88
CA ASN A 44 12.58 11.52 -0.61
C ASN A 44 13.46 10.85 0.45
N LYS A 45 12.96 9.83 1.17
CA LYS A 45 13.69 9.12 2.24
C LYS A 45 14.50 7.96 1.67
N ASP A 46 15.68 7.69 2.25
CA ASP A 46 16.44 6.50 1.92
C ASP A 46 15.75 5.26 2.50
N LEU A 47 15.16 4.45 1.61
CA LEU A 47 14.40 3.26 1.99
C LEU A 47 15.27 2.21 2.70
N LYS A 48 16.57 2.14 2.42
CA LYS A 48 17.47 1.16 3.05
C LYS A 48 17.75 1.46 4.52
N LEU A 49 17.50 2.69 4.97
CA LEU A 49 17.66 3.11 6.37
C LEU A 49 16.37 2.94 7.18
N LEU A 50 15.24 2.62 6.52
CA LEU A 50 13.93 2.48 7.15
C LEU A 50 13.58 1.01 7.51
N VAL A 51 14.51 0.08 7.27
CA VAL A 51 14.40 -1.38 7.49
C VAL A 51 15.58 -1.86 8.31
#